data_AF-V4B2A7-F1
#
_entry.id   AF-V4B2A7-F1
#
_cell.length_a   1.000
_cell.length_b   1.000
_cell.length_c   1.000
_cell.angle_alpha   90.00
_cell.angle_beta   90.00
_cell.angle_gamma   90.00
#
_symmetry.space_group_name_H-M   'P 1'
#
loop_
_entity.id
_entity.type
_entity.pdbx_description
1 polymer ?
#
loop_
_entity_poly.entity_id
_entity_poly.type
_entity_poly.pdbx_seq_one_letter_code
_entity_poly.pdbx_strand_id
1 'polypeptide(L)'
;MSSIEKMSIQGIRSFGPEEQDKQVIQFFKPLTLILGPNGTGKTTIIECLKYITSGDLPPNSMKNCAFIHDPKIAGEREVKGQIRLQLRDVTGKQVLVTRSVTATQKLKKIEMKTLEGVITRHGPDGTKKSINSRCADMTREMITSLGVSKAVIDNVIFCHQEDANWPLSEGKPLKEKFDAIFASTRYTKVLETIRKLKQQQDAEIKTFKEELKYLKQHKDKSVQIQGDLADLNVKYQTSEESVAKIETELKPLQDKLNQLGTRAQETYKISSNIRNREKEKIQIDKNIGDLLSNIENEFQGSSEELKQMLREFQKKMEERQETLQQYERRKEILTKELERMGKQKSVILVEVGKLEQEAAVSYDILFLRFESFF
;
A
#
# COMPACT_ATOMS: atom_id res chain seq x y z
N MET A 1 36.06 -31.15 -60.94
CA MET A 1 37.02 -30.04 -60.74
C MET A 1 36.55 -28.86 -61.57
N SER A 2 36.39 -27.70 -60.94
CA SER A 2 35.99 -26.47 -61.62
C SER A 2 37.12 -25.94 -62.51
N SER A 3 36.80 -25.17 -63.55
CA SER A 3 37.82 -24.57 -64.42
C SER A 3 37.29 -23.36 -65.20
N ILE A 4 38.14 -22.34 -65.40
CA ILE A 4 37.86 -21.25 -66.34
C ILE A 4 38.09 -21.72 -67.78
N GLU A 5 37.23 -21.30 -68.72
CA GLU A 5 37.29 -21.72 -70.12
C GLU A 5 37.56 -20.53 -71.05
N LYS A 6 36.83 -19.43 -70.89
CA LYS A 6 36.92 -18.27 -71.80
C LYS A 6 36.55 -16.98 -71.07
N MET A 7 37.23 -15.88 -71.37
CA MET A 7 36.90 -14.55 -70.83
C MET A 7 36.86 -13.51 -71.95
N SER A 8 35.92 -12.57 -71.87
CA SER A 8 35.91 -11.36 -72.70
C SER A 8 36.04 -10.12 -71.84
N ILE A 9 36.86 -9.16 -72.27
CA ILE A 9 37.10 -7.87 -71.60
C ILE A 9 36.78 -6.74 -72.58
N GLN A 10 36.09 -5.71 -72.10
CA GLN A 10 35.72 -4.51 -72.84
C GLN A 10 35.66 -3.31 -71.87
N GLY A 11 36.16 -2.15 -72.27
CA GLY A 11 36.07 -0.91 -71.48
C GLY A 11 36.80 -0.95 -70.13
N ILE A 12 37.88 -1.73 -70.02
CA ILE A 12 38.70 -1.88 -68.80
C ILE A 12 40.12 -1.45 -69.10
N ARG A 13 40.65 -0.43 -68.40
CA ARG A 13 41.98 0.15 -68.61
C ARG A 13 42.31 0.32 -70.11
N SER A 14 43.32 -0.38 -70.64
CA SER A 14 43.75 -0.30 -72.04
C SER A 14 42.84 -1.02 -73.03
N PHE A 15 41.86 -1.81 -72.56
CA PHE A 15 40.84 -2.41 -73.42
C PHE A 15 39.79 -1.36 -73.73
N GLY A 16 39.66 -1.01 -75.01
CA GLY A 16 38.76 0.04 -75.47
C GLY A 16 37.28 -0.25 -75.19
N PRO A 17 36.43 0.80 -75.15
CA PRO A 17 35.04 0.69 -74.74
C PRO A 17 34.11 0.17 -75.85
N GLU A 18 34.50 0.27 -77.11
CA GLU A 18 33.63 -0.09 -78.24
C GLU A 18 33.55 -1.61 -78.45
N GLU A 19 32.50 -2.10 -79.13
CA GLU A 19 32.33 -3.54 -79.34
C GLU A 19 33.45 -4.15 -80.20
N GLN A 20 34.05 -3.35 -81.09
CA GLN A 20 35.20 -3.73 -81.90
C GLN A 20 36.50 -3.89 -81.09
N ASP A 21 36.61 -3.20 -79.95
CA ASP A 21 37.78 -3.28 -79.06
C ASP A 21 37.74 -4.49 -78.12
N LYS A 22 36.60 -5.18 -78.06
CA LYS A 22 36.38 -6.31 -77.17
C LYS A 22 37.37 -7.43 -77.43
N GLN A 23 38.17 -7.73 -76.42
CA GLN A 23 39.17 -8.80 -76.48
C GLN A 23 38.65 -10.07 -75.82
N VAL A 24 39.00 -11.21 -76.41
CA VAL A 24 38.55 -12.53 -75.98
C VAL A 24 39.76 -13.44 -75.75
N ILE A 25 39.80 -14.05 -74.58
CA ILE A 25 40.89 -14.92 -74.14
C ILE A 25 40.32 -16.31 -73.89
N GLN A 26 40.96 -17.33 -74.46
CA GLN A 26 40.66 -18.74 -74.18
C GLN A 26 41.72 -19.30 -73.24
N PHE A 27 41.28 -19.97 -72.17
CA PHE A 27 42.16 -20.61 -71.21
C PHE A 27 42.33 -22.08 -71.55
N PHE A 28 43.58 -22.52 -71.59
CA PHE A 28 43.99 -23.88 -71.91
C PHE A 28 44.42 -24.63 -70.64
N LYS A 29 44.29 -25.96 -70.68
CA LYS A 29 44.74 -26.87 -69.63
C LYS A 29 45.94 -27.67 -70.14
N PRO A 30 46.95 -27.95 -69.30
CA PRO A 30 47.07 -27.52 -67.91
C PRO A 30 47.62 -26.10 -67.73
N LEU A 31 48.17 -25.50 -68.80
CA LEU A 31 48.89 -24.23 -68.76
C LEU A 31 48.38 -23.26 -69.83
N THR A 32 48.21 -21.99 -69.45
CA THR A 32 47.96 -20.88 -70.37
C THR A 32 49.09 -19.87 -70.23
N LEU A 33 49.81 -19.60 -71.31
CA LEU A 33 50.93 -18.65 -71.33
C LEU A 33 50.47 -17.31 -71.92
N ILE A 34 50.58 -16.23 -71.17
CA ILE A 34 50.23 -14.86 -71.60
C ILE A 34 51.52 -14.04 -71.71
N LEU A 35 51.93 -13.75 -72.95
CA LEU A 35 53.15 -12.99 -73.25
C LEU A 35 52.81 -11.64 -73.90
N GLY A 36 53.73 -10.69 -73.77
CA GLY A 36 53.64 -9.39 -74.41
C GLY A 36 54.55 -8.36 -73.74
N PRO A 37 54.85 -7.24 -74.42
CA PRO A 37 55.58 -6.12 -73.84
C PRO A 37 54.97 -5.55 -72.55
N ASN A 38 55.72 -4.72 -71.83
CA ASN A 38 55.17 -3.98 -70.69
C ASN A 38 54.08 -3.02 -71.16
N GLY A 39 53.02 -2.88 -70.35
CA GLY A 39 51.88 -2.02 -70.69
C GLY A 39 50.82 -2.63 -71.61
N THR A 40 50.97 -3.87 -72.10
CA THR A 40 49.96 -4.50 -72.98
C THR A 40 48.72 -5.06 -72.26
N GLY A 41 48.54 -4.77 -70.97
CA GLY A 41 47.37 -5.22 -70.22
C GLY A 41 47.45 -6.64 -69.65
N LYS A 42 48.63 -7.29 -69.63
CA LYS A 42 48.81 -8.63 -69.02
C LYS A 42 48.30 -8.70 -67.57
N THR A 43 48.72 -7.74 -66.74
CA THR A 43 48.26 -7.64 -65.34
C THR A 43 46.76 -7.36 -65.27
N THR A 44 46.23 -6.55 -66.20
CA THR A 44 44.80 -6.24 -66.31
C THR A 44 43.95 -7.49 -66.57
N ILE A 45 44.45 -8.46 -67.32
CA ILE A 45 43.75 -9.74 -67.52
C ILE A 45 43.53 -10.46 -66.17
N ILE A 46 44.57 -10.50 -65.32
CA ILE A 46 44.50 -11.13 -63.99
C ILE A 46 43.61 -10.31 -63.05
N GLU A 47 43.68 -8.99 -63.10
CA GLU A 47 42.78 -8.09 -62.38
C GLU A 47 41.31 -8.31 -62.77
N CYS A 48 41.01 -8.51 -64.07
CA CYS A 48 39.67 -8.85 -64.55
C CYS A 48 39.18 -10.19 -63.99
N LEU A 49 40.05 -11.20 -63.96
CA LEU A 49 39.74 -12.51 -63.35
C LEU A 49 39.45 -12.38 -61.86
N LYS A 50 40.25 -11.60 -61.14
CA LYS A 50 40.03 -11.28 -59.73
C LYS A 50 38.68 -10.58 -59.55
N TYR A 51 38.43 -9.50 -60.29
CA TYR A 51 37.20 -8.71 -60.17
C TYR A 51 35.94 -9.52 -60.49
N ILE A 52 35.93 -10.34 -61.55
CA ILE A 52 34.74 -11.14 -61.88
C ILE A 52 34.45 -12.21 -60.84
N THR A 53 35.48 -12.78 -60.21
CA THR A 53 35.35 -13.87 -59.23
C THR A 53 35.12 -13.39 -57.80
N SER A 54 35.83 -12.37 -57.31
CA SER A 54 35.70 -11.85 -55.94
C SER A 54 34.80 -10.62 -55.84
N GLY A 55 34.71 -9.81 -56.90
CA GLY A 55 34.06 -8.52 -56.91
C GLY A 55 34.88 -7.36 -56.37
N ASP A 56 36.12 -7.62 -55.93
CA ASP A 56 37.00 -6.60 -55.40
C ASP A 56 37.75 -5.93 -56.56
N LEU A 57 37.87 -4.61 -56.49
CA LEU A 57 38.68 -3.84 -57.44
C LEU A 57 40.17 -4.06 -57.17
N PRO A 58 41.04 -3.90 -58.18
CA PRO A 58 42.47 -3.91 -57.96
C PRO A 58 42.89 -2.80 -56.99
N PRO A 59 43.99 -2.99 -56.24
CA PRO A 59 44.52 -1.97 -55.34
C PRO A 59 44.75 -0.66 -56.11
N ASN A 60 44.63 0.46 -55.39
CA ASN A 60 44.78 1.81 -55.93
C ASN A 60 43.77 2.24 -57.02
N SER A 61 42.81 1.37 -57.41
CA SER A 61 41.86 1.68 -58.48
C SER A 61 40.62 2.48 -58.04
N MET A 62 40.35 2.57 -56.73
CA MET A 62 39.26 3.40 -56.19
C MET A 62 39.56 4.89 -56.31
N LYS A 63 40.84 5.28 -56.29
CA LYS A 63 41.26 6.65 -56.57
C LYS A 63 41.17 6.85 -58.10
N ASN A 64 40.36 7.82 -58.53
CA ASN A 64 40.13 8.19 -59.93
C ASN A 64 39.46 7.15 -60.84
N CYS A 65 38.86 6.08 -60.30
CA CYS A 65 38.19 5.05 -61.10
C CYS A 65 39.08 4.40 -62.17
N ALA A 66 40.38 4.24 -61.88
CA ALA A 66 41.42 3.85 -62.84
C ALA A 66 41.33 2.43 -63.41
N PHE A 67 40.34 1.64 -62.97
CA PHE A 67 40.08 0.31 -63.50
C PHE A 67 39.28 0.34 -64.82
N ILE A 68 38.39 1.32 -64.97
CA ILE A 68 37.55 1.47 -66.17
C ILE A 68 38.33 2.29 -67.18
N HIS A 69 38.13 2.04 -68.47
CA HIS A 69 38.71 2.89 -69.51
C HIS A 69 38.27 4.36 -69.30
N ASP A 70 39.22 5.29 -69.37
CA ASP A 70 38.96 6.68 -68.99
C ASP A 70 38.01 7.34 -70.01
N PRO A 71 36.82 7.85 -69.58
CA PRO A 71 35.90 8.54 -70.47
C PRO A 71 36.53 9.72 -71.23
N LYS A 72 37.53 10.39 -70.62
CA LYS A 72 38.25 11.50 -71.28
C LYS A 72 39.08 11.03 -72.47
N ILE A 73 39.67 9.83 -72.37
CA ILE A 73 40.48 9.25 -73.45
C ILE A 73 39.55 8.74 -74.57
N ALA A 74 38.41 8.15 -74.19
CA ALA A 74 37.38 7.73 -75.13
C ALA A 74 36.65 8.91 -75.82
N GLY A 75 36.74 10.12 -75.28
CA GLY A 75 35.96 11.27 -75.77
C GLY A 75 34.46 11.16 -75.46
N GLU A 76 34.08 10.30 -74.52
CA GLU A 76 32.69 10.01 -74.16
C GLU A 76 32.36 10.54 -72.75
N ARG A 77 31.08 10.86 -72.52
CA ARG A 77 30.61 11.29 -71.18
C ARG A 77 30.53 10.12 -70.19
N GLU A 78 30.25 8.93 -70.69
CA GLU A 78 30.12 7.71 -69.89
C GLU A 78 30.72 6.54 -70.65
N VAL A 79 31.58 5.77 -69.99
CA VAL A 79 32.17 4.55 -70.52
C VAL A 79 31.67 3.35 -69.73
N LYS A 80 31.30 2.28 -70.43
CA LYS A 80 30.88 1.02 -69.82
C LYS A 80 31.99 -0.03 -69.93
N GLY A 81 32.47 -0.47 -68.77
CA GLY A 81 33.32 -1.64 -68.64
C GLY A 81 32.49 -2.92 -68.49
N GLN A 82 32.87 -3.98 -69.18
CA GLN A 82 32.22 -5.28 -69.07
C GLN A 82 33.24 -6.42 -69.13
N ILE A 83 33.11 -7.35 -68.19
CA ILE A 83 33.88 -8.58 -68.13
C ILE A 83 32.89 -9.74 -68.17
N ARG A 84 33.09 -10.70 -69.09
CA ARG A 84 32.31 -11.94 -69.15
C ARG A 84 33.25 -13.12 -68.98
N LEU A 85 32.94 -14.04 -68.07
CA LEU A 85 33.72 -15.23 -67.80
C LEU A 85 32.84 -16.46 -68.00
N GLN A 86 33.26 -17.34 -68.88
CA GLN A 86 32.75 -18.69 -69.01
C GLN A 86 33.63 -19.63 -68.19
N LEU A 87 32.98 -20.37 -67.29
CA LEU A 87 33.61 -21.37 -66.44
C LEU A 87 32.79 -22.65 -66.38
N ARG A 88 33.44 -23.71 -65.95
CA ARG A 88 32.84 -24.97 -65.56
C ARG A 88 32.82 -25.04 -64.04
N ASP A 89 31.64 -25.26 -63.47
CA ASP A 89 31.49 -25.34 -62.02
C ASP A 89 32.01 -26.66 -61.44
N VAL A 90 31.97 -26.79 -60.11
CA VAL A 90 32.34 -28.02 -59.40
C VAL A 90 31.55 -29.26 -59.84
N THR A 91 30.32 -29.07 -60.36
CA THR A 91 29.44 -30.13 -60.87
C THR A 91 29.70 -30.48 -62.33
N GLY A 92 30.61 -29.77 -63.00
CA GLY A 92 30.94 -29.98 -64.41
C GLY A 92 30.03 -29.21 -65.39
N LYS A 93 29.11 -28.36 -64.91
CA LYS A 93 28.19 -27.60 -65.76
C LYS A 93 28.79 -26.25 -66.17
N GLN A 94 28.41 -25.78 -67.36
CA GLN A 94 28.85 -24.48 -67.86
C GLN A 94 28.04 -23.34 -67.24
N VAL A 95 28.77 -22.34 -66.76
CA VAL A 95 28.23 -21.11 -66.17
C VAL A 95 28.89 -19.93 -66.88
N LEU A 96 28.07 -19.00 -67.36
CA LEU A 96 28.51 -17.73 -67.93
C LEU A 96 28.17 -16.60 -66.96
N VAL A 97 29.19 -15.85 -66.57
CA VAL A 97 29.07 -14.76 -65.58
C VAL A 97 29.44 -13.47 -66.26
N THR A 98 28.67 -12.42 -66.03
CA THR A 98 28.92 -11.09 -66.58
C THR A 98 28.89 -10.07 -65.45
N ARG A 99 29.98 -9.30 -65.29
CA ARG A 99 30.02 -8.10 -64.46
C ARG A 99 30.13 -6.87 -65.36
N SER A 100 29.30 -5.88 -65.09
CA SER A 100 29.34 -4.59 -65.79
C SER A 100 29.53 -3.46 -64.80
N VAL A 101 30.23 -2.44 -65.23
CA VAL A 101 30.56 -1.26 -64.45
C VAL A 101 30.54 -0.04 -65.37
N THR A 102 30.13 1.12 -64.87
CA THR A 102 30.17 2.36 -65.65
C THR A 102 31.05 3.40 -64.96
N ALA A 103 31.78 4.17 -65.76
CA ALA A 103 32.51 5.36 -65.37
C ALA A 103 31.85 6.57 -66.03
N THR A 104 31.32 7.49 -65.22
CA THR A 104 30.68 8.71 -65.72
C THR A 104 31.56 9.92 -65.40
N GLN A 105 31.87 10.72 -66.41
CA GLN A 105 32.56 11.98 -66.23
C GLN A 105 31.59 13.03 -65.67
N LYS A 106 31.88 13.50 -64.44
CA LYS A 106 31.26 14.69 -63.84
C LYS A 106 32.23 15.88 -63.90
N LEU A 107 31.72 17.08 -63.61
CA LEU A 107 32.45 18.35 -63.71
C LEU A 107 33.87 18.35 -63.10
N LYS A 108 34.06 17.72 -61.92
CA LYS A 108 35.33 17.72 -61.18
C LYS A 108 35.91 16.34 -60.88
N LYS A 109 35.18 15.25 -61.20
CA LYS A 109 35.58 13.88 -60.86
C LYS A 109 34.95 12.88 -61.81
N ILE A 110 35.58 11.72 -61.96
CA ILE A 110 34.98 10.54 -62.58
C ILE A 110 34.33 9.73 -61.47
N GLU A 111 33.08 9.33 -61.65
CA GLU A 111 32.34 8.50 -60.71
C GLU A 111 32.13 7.11 -61.29
N MET A 112 32.41 6.08 -60.49
CA MET A 112 32.20 4.69 -60.86
C MET A 112 30.91 4.16 -60.24
N LYS A 113 30.10 3.47 -61.05
CA LYS A 113 28.92 2.73 -60.60
C LYS A 113 29.02 1.27 -61.03
N THR A 114 28.94 0.36 -60.07
CA THR A 114 28.84 -1.08 -60.40
C THR A 114 27.39 -1.42 -60.75
N LEU A 115 27.17 -2.06 -61.89
CA LEU A 115 25.86 -2.51 -62.33
C LEU A 115 25.56 -3.92 -61.78
N GLU A 116 24.30 -4.35 -61.88
CA GLU A 116 23.92 -5.72 -61.52
C GLU A 116 24.67 -6.73 -62.40
N GLY A 117 25.12 -7.81 -61.77
CA GLY A 117 25.76 -8.91 -62.48
C GLY A 117 24.73 -9.86 -63.05
N VAL A 118 25.09 -10.57 -64.12
CA VAL A 118 24.24 -11.57 -64.74
C VAL A 118 24.93 -12.92 -64.69
N ILE A 119 24.25 -13.92 -64.16
CA ILE A 119 24.71 -15.32 -64.16
C ILE A 119 23.77 -16.12 -65.04
N THR A 120 24.32 -16.79 -66.04
CA THR A 120 23.59 -17.67 -66.94
C THR A 120 24.06 -19.10 -66.74
N ARG A 121 23.13 -19.99 -66.42
CA ARG A 121 23.37 -21.42 -66.26
C ARG A 121 22.72 -22.19 -67.40
N HIS A 122 23.44 -23.20 -67.87
CA HIS A 122 22.91 -24.17 -68.82
C HIS A 122 22.24 -25.31 -68.05
N GLY A 123 20.94 -25.48 -68.28
CA GLY A 123 20.17 -26.61 -67.77
C GLY A 123 20.54 -27.92 -68.48
N PRO A 124 20.12 -29.08 -67.93
CA PRO A 124 20.36 -30.39 -68.53
C PRO A 124 19.79 -30.49 -69.95
N ASP A 125 18.67 -29.79 -70.20
CA ASP A 125 17.92 -29.83 -71.46
C ASP A 125 18.43 -28.82 -72.50
N GLY A 126 19.60 -28.20 -72.26
CA GLY A 126 20.15 -27.13 -73.10
C GLY A 126 19.53 -25.75 -72.90
N THR A 127 18.51 -25.63 -72.04
CA THR A 127 17.85 -24.36 -71.72
C THR A 127 18.77 -23.42 -70.92
N LYS A 128 18.85 -22.15 -71.32
CA LYS A 128 19.63 -21.13 -70.61
C LYS A 128 18.74 -20.44 -69.58
N LYS A 129 19.11 -20.48 -68.31
CA LYS A 129 18.49 -19.71 -67.24
C LYS A 129 19.42 -18.58 -66.84
N SER A 130 19.03 -17.34 -67.13
CA SER A 130 19.76 -16.13 -66.74
C SER A 130 19.10 -15.50 -65.52
N ILE A 131 19.91 -15.16 -64.52
CA ILE A 131 19.46 -14.54 -63.28
C ILE A 131 20.31 -13.27 -63.08
N ASN A 132 19.62 -12.15 -62.89
CA ASN A 132 20.26 -10.91 -62.43
C ASN A 132 20.51 -11.03 -60.93
N SER A 133 21.72 -10.71 -60.50
CA SER A 133 22.14 -10.85 -59.10
C SER A 133 22.85 -9.58 -58.63
N ARG A 134 22.52 -9.17 -57.41
CA ARG A 134 23.29 -8.15 -56.70
C ARG A 134 24.73 -8.61 -56.53
N CYS A 135 25.66 -7.67 -56.45
CA CYS A 135 27.09 -7.98 -56.41
C CYS A 135 27.50 -8.96 -55.29
N ALA A 136 26.90 -8.82 -54.10
CA ALA A 136 27.20 -9.70 -52.96
C ALA A 136 26.74 -11.15 -53.20
N ASP A 137 25.55 -11.33 -53.78
CA ASP A 137 25.00 -12.65 -54.08
C ASP A 137 25.75 -13.30 -55.25
N MET A 138 26.19 -12.51 -56.24
CA MET A 138 27.04 -12.99 -57.33
C MET A 138 28.40 -13.48 -56.81
N THR A 139 29.06 -12.75 -55.90
CA THR A 139 30.33 -13.23 -55.29
C THR A 139 30.12 -14.54 -54.54
N ARG A 140 29.01 -14.70 -53.80
CA ARG A 140 28.66 -15.97 -53.14
C ARG A 140 28.49 -17.09 -54.15
N GLU A 141 27.81 -16.82 -55.26
CA GLU A 141 27.57 -17.81 -56.31
C GLU A 141 28.86 -18.22 -57.04
N MET A 142 29.79 -17.28 -57.23
CA MET A 142 31.12 -17.55 -57.78
C MET A 142 31.94 -18.48 -56.89
N ILE A 143 31.95 -18.21 -55.57
CA ILE A 143 32.64 -19.03 -54.57
C ILE A 143 32.07 -20.46 -54.58
N THR A 144 30.75 -20.60 -54.62
CA THR A 144 30.08 -21.90 -54.71
C THR A 144 30.39 -22.62 -56.02
N SER A 145 30.36 -21.91 -57.15
CA SER A 145 30.58 -22.51 -58.48
C SER A 145 32.04 -22.94 -58.68
N LEU A 146 33.01 -22.17 -58.18
CA LEU A 146 34.43 -22.50 -58.25
C LEU A 146 34.87 -23.48 -57.15
N GLY A 147 34.15 -23.55 -56.02
CA GLY A 147 34.48 -24.44 -54.91
C GLY A 147 35.68 -23.99 -54.07
N VAL A 148 36.03 -22.70 -54.13
CA VAL A 148 37.17 -22.10 -53.42
C VAL A 148 36.72 -20.83 -52.69
N SER A 149 37.24 -20.59 -51.49
CA SER A 149 36.84 -19.45 -50.66
C SER A 149 37.28 -18.12 -51.30
N LYS A 150 36.57 -17.02 -50.96
CA LYS A 150 36.94 -15.67 -51.41
C LYS A 150 38.42 -15.37 -51.11
N ALA A 151 38.87 -15.70 -49.90
CA ALA A 151 40.22 -15.43 -49.45
C ALA A 151 41.28 -16.18 -50.27
N VAL A 152 40.99 -17.42 -50.70
CA VAL A 152 41.88 -18.20 -51.58
C VAL A 152 41.91 -17.62 -52.99
N ILE A 153 40.75 -17.23 -53.54
CA ILE A 153 40.69 -16.53 -54.84
C ILE A 153 41.54 -15.25 -54.81
N ASP A 154 41.40 -14.47 -53.73
CA ASP A 154 41.97 -13.13 -53.60
C ASP A 154 43.47 -13.11 -53.27
N ASN A 155 43.91 -13.98 -52.35
CA ASN A 155 45.28 -13.99 -51.82
C ASN A 155 46.18 -15.07 -52.43
N VAL A 156 45.63 -16.08 -53.11
CA VAL A 156 46.39 -17.23 -53.63
C VAL A 156 46.25 -17.38 -55.14
N ILE A 157 45.02 -17.49 -55.66
CA ILE A 157 44.80 -17.81 -57.09
C ILE A 157 45.01 -16.58 -57.98
N PHE A 158 44.32 -15.48 -57.67
CA PHE A 158 44.42 -14.20 -58.39
C PHE A 158 44.99 -13.11 -57.48
N CYS A 159 46.08 -13.45 -56.78
CA CYS A 159 46.83 -12.48 -55.99
C CYS A 159 47.32 -11.34 -56.88
N HIS A 160 47.21 -10.10 -56.38
CA HIS A 160 47.65 -8.94 -57.15
C HIS A 160 49.19 -8.90 -57.18
N GLN A 161 49.76 -8.44 -58.28
CA GLN A 161 51.22 -8.41 -58.48
C GLN A 161 51.95 -7.64 -57.37
N GLU A 162 51.42 -6.49 -56.94
CA GLU A 162 51.99 -5.68 -55.84
C GLU A 162 51.92 -6.37 -54.47
N ASP A 163 51.07 -7.39 -54.33
CA ASP A 163 50.78 -8.09 -53.08
C ASP A 163 51.28 -9.54 -53.10
N ALA A 164 51.96 -9.97 -54.17
CA ALA A 164 52.41 -11.36 -54.35
C ALA A 164 53.40 -11.83 -53.26
N ASN A 165 54.16 -10.90 -52.69
CA ASN A 165 55.15 -11.18 -51.63
C ASN A 165 54.54 -11.16 -50.22
N TRP A 166 53.21 -11.15 -50.08
CA TRP A 166 52.56 -11.17 -48.77
C TRP A 166 52.99 -12.30 -47.83
N PRO A 167 53.42 -13.50 -48.28
CA PRO A 167 53.92 -14.53 -47.37
C PRO A 167 55.20 -14.12 -46.63
N LEU A 168 55.92 -13.11 -47.15
CA LEU A 168 57.13 -12.53 -46.56
C LEU A 168 56.84 -11.25 -45.74
N SER A 169 55.56 -10.88 -45.60
CA SER A 169 55.17 -9.71 -44.81
C SER A 169 55.36 -9.94 -43.31
N GLU A 170 55.37 -8.83 -42.55
CA GLU A 170 55.50 -8.84 -41.10
C GLU A 170 54.35 -9.60 -40.42
N GLY A 171 54.55 -9.99 -39.15
CA GLY A 171 53.71 -10.99 -38.48
C GLY A 171 52.21 -10.67 -38.43
N LYS A 172 51.80 -9.40 -38.31
CA LYS A 172 50.38 -9.02 -38.24
C LYS A 172 49.65 -9.16 -39.59
N PRO A 173 50.06 -8.49 -40.69
CA PRO A 173 49.45 -8.68 -42.01
C PRO A 173 49.47 -10.15 -42.48
N LEU A 174 50.56 -10.86 -42.21
CA LEU A 174 50.71 -12.28 -42.54
C LEU A 174 49.64 -13.13 -41.82
N LYS A 175 49.49 -12.93 -40.51
CA LYS A 175 48.48 -13.63 -39.71
C LYS A 175 47.07 -13.33 -40.18
N GLU A 176 46.76 -12.07 -40.50
CA GLU A 176 45.44 -11.68 -41.00
C GLU A 176 45.06 -12.43 -42.29
N LYS A 177 46.01 -12.58 -43.23
CA LYS A 177 45.79 -13.37 -44.45
C LYS A 177 45.65 -14.86 -44.20
N PHE A 178 46.45 -15.44 -43.30
CA PHE A 178 46.29 -16.84 -42.90
C PHE A 178 44.94 -17.10 -42.23
N ASP A 179 44.54 -16.24 -41.29
CA ASP A 179 43.26 -16.31 -40.61
C ASP A 179 42.08 -16.18 -41.58
N ALA A 180 42.22 -15.36 -42.64
CA ALA A 180 41.25 -15.23 -43.71
C ALA A 180 41.18 -16.48 -44.61
N ILE A 181 42.32 -17.06 -44.96
CA ILE A 181 42.41 -18.26 -45.81
C ILE A 181 41.83 -19.48 -45.10
N PHE A 182 42.21 -19.70 -43.83
CA PHE A 182 41.77 -20.85 -43.04
C PHE A 182 40.40 -20.63 -42.37
N ALA A 183 39.83 -19.42 -42.47
CA ALA A 183 38.57 -19.03 -41.84
C ALA A 183 38.51 -19.31 -40.32
N SER A 184 39.67 -19.40 -39.66
CA SER A 184 39.83 -19.72 -38.24
C SER A 184 39.06 -18.75 -37.33
N THR A 185 38.84 -17.52 -37.80
CA THR A 185 38.13 -16.47 -37.06
C THR A 185 36.64 -16.74 -36.86
N ARG A 186 35.99 -17.54 -37.73
CA ARG A 186 34.56 -17.86 -37.56
C ARG A 186 34.32 -18.69 -36.30
N TYR A 187 35.12 -19.74 -36.10
CA TYR A 187 35.01 -20.59 -34.91
C TYR A 187 35.37 -19.82 -33.64
N THR A 188 36.41 -18.99 -33.69
CA THR A 188 36.79 -18.13 -32.54
C THR A 188 35.66 -17.18 -32.14
N LYS A 189 34.97 -16.56 -33.11
CA LYS A 189 33.81 -15.70 -32.85
C LYS A 189 32.64 -16.47 -32.22
N VAL A 190 32.32 -17.65 -32.74
CA VAL A 190 31.25 -18.50 -32.17
C VAL A 190 31.58 -18.89 -30.72
N LEU A 191 32.83 -19.28 -30.44
CA LEU A 191 33.27 -19.58 -29.09
C LEU A 191 33.15 -18.37 -28.15
N GLU A 192 33.48 -17.18 -28.64
CA GLU A 192 33.33 -15.94 -27.87
C GLU A 192 31.85 -15.65 -27.55
N THR A 193 30.96 -15.83 -28.51
CA THR A 193 29.50 -15.69 -28.31
C THR A 193 28.98 -16.69 -27.28
N ILE A 194 29.39 -17.97 -27.37
CA ILE A 194 29.00 -19.01 -26.40
C ILE A 194 29.48 -18.64 -24.99
N ARG A 195 30.72 -18.15 -24.85
CA ARG A 195 31.24 -17.69 -23.55
C ARG A 195 30.42 -16.55 -22.97
N LYS A 196 30.03 -15.57 -23.79
CA LYS A 196 29.19 -14.44 -23.35
C LYS A 196 27.81 -14.91 -22.89
N LEU A 197 27.16 -15.80 -23.65
CA LEU A 197 25.86 -16.37 -23.27
C LEU A 197 25.94 -17.14 -21.95
N LYS A 198 26.99 -17.95 -21.77
CA LYS A 198 27.22 -18.66 -20.50
C LYS A 198 27.35 -17.68 -19.33
N GLN A 199 28.15 -16.62 -19.47
CA GLN A 199 28.32 -15.62 -18.41
C GLN A 199 27.01 -14.93 -18.03
N GLN A 200 26.16 -14.63 -19.02
CA GLN A 200 24.83 -14.06 -18.78
C GLN A 200 23.93 -15.03 -18.02
N GLN A 201 23.85 -16.30 -18.44
CA GLN A 201 23.06 -17.32 -17.74
C GLN A 201 23.59 -17.59 -16.32
N ASP A 202 24.90 -17.63 -16.12
CA ASP A 202 25.51 -17.80 -14.80
C ASP A 202 25.14 -16.64 -13.85
N ALA A 203 25.00 -15.42 -14.38
CA ALA A 203 24.54 -14.27 -13.61
C ALA A 203 23.05 -14.38 -13.24
N GLU A 204 22.18 -14.74 -14.19
CA GLU A 204 20.75 -14.95 -13.93
C GLU A 204 20.51 -16.07 -12.91
N ILE A 205 21.24 -17.18 -13.02
CA ILE A 205 21.15 -18.30 -12.06
C ILE A 205 21.50 -17.85 -10.64
N LYS A 206 22.49 -16.95 -10.48
CA LYS A 206 22.82 -16.40 -9.16
C LYS A 206 21.67 -15.57 -8.59
N THR A 207 21.10 -14.68 -9.39
CA THR A 207 19.95 -13.86 -9.00
C THR A 207 18.76 -14.74 -8.59
N PHE A 208 18.42 -15.75 -9.39
CA PHE A 208 17.33 -16.66 -9.06
C PHE A 208 17.60 -17.48 -7.80
N LYS A 209 18.85 -17.90 -7.56
CA LYS A 209 19.21 -18.59 -6.30
C LYS A 209 19.02 -17.70 -5.07
N GLU A 210 19.37 -16.42 -5.17
CA GLU A 210 19.14 -15.46 -4.09
C GLU A 210 17.64 -15.23 -3.87
N GLU A 211 16.88 -15.01 -4.93
CA GLU A 211 15.43 -14.82 -4.85
C GLU A 211 14.70 -16.03 -4.25
N LEU A 212 15.08 -17.24 -4.65
CA LEU A 212 14.53 -18.49 -4.12
C LEU A 212 14.78 -18.61 -2.61
N LYS A 213 15.94 -18.16 -2.12
CA LYS A 213 16.25 -18.11 -0.68
C LYS A 213 15.28 -17.19 0.07
N TYR A 214 15.00 -16.00 -0.45
CA TYR A 214 14.03 -15.08 0.15
C TYR A 214 12.61 -15.64 0.09
N LEU A 215 12.17 -16.14 -1.06
CA LEU A 215 10.84 -16.74 -1.21
C LEU A 215 10.62 -17.91 -0.25
N LYS A 216 11.64 -18.75 -0.02
CA LYS A 216 11.57 -19.82 0.96
C LYS A 216 11.38 -19.27 2.38
N GLN A 217 12.14 -18.25 2.78
CA GLN A 217 11.97 -17.61 4.09
C GLN A 217 10.57 -16.99 4.26
N HIS A 218 10.03 -16.35 3.22
CA HIS A 218 8.67 -15.81 3.25
C HIS A 218 7.61 -16.90 3.40
N LYS A 219 7.77 -18.01 2.68
CA LYS A 219 6.88 -19.17 2.81
C LYS A 219 6.92 -19.73 4.24
N ASP A 220 8.11 -19.94 4.79
CA ASP A 220 8.29 -20.50 6.13
C ASP A 220 7.66 -19.58 7.20
N LYS A 221 7.85 -18.25 7.08
CA LYS A 221 7.18 -17.27 7.95
C LYS A 221 5.65 -17.29 7.79
N SER A 222 5.14 -17.41 6.57
CA SER A 222 3.70 -17.49 6.32
C SER A 222 3.09 -18.73 6.98
N VAL A 223 3.76 -19.87 6.91
CA VAL A 223 3.33 -21.12 7.57
C VAL A 223 3.35 -20.95 9.09
N GLN A 224 4.39 -20.32 9.64
CA GLN A 224 4.46 -20.05 11.09
C GLN A 224 3.30 -19.16 11.56
N ILE A 225 3.05 -18.04 10.88
CA ILE A 225 1.95 -17.13 11.23
C ILE A 225 0.58 -17.83 11.13
N GLN A 226 0.38 -18.70 10.13
CA GLN A 226 -0.84 -19.49 10.03
C GLN A 226 -1.02 -20.44 11.21
N GLY A 227 0.06 -21.07 11.68
CA GLY A 227 0.05 -21.90 12.88
C GLY A 227 -0.32 -21.08 14.12
N ASP A 228 0.36 -19.95 14.34
CA ASP A 228 0.11 -19.06 15.47
C ASP A 228 -1.34 -18.54 15.49
N LEU A 229 -1.91 -18.22 14.32
CA LEU A 229 -3.29 -17.76 14.17
C LEU A 229 -4.28 -18.89 14.53
N ALA A 230 -4.02 -20.12 14.08
CA ALA A 230 -4.84 -21.27 14.44
C ALA A 230 -4.84 -21.50 15.96
N ASP A 231 -3.66 -21.46 16.60
CA ASP A 231 -3.53 -21.61 18.06
C ASP A 231 -4.23 -20.48 18.83
N LEU A 232 -4.08 -19.24 18.37
CA LEU A 232 -4.74 -18.09 18.98
C LEU A 232 -6.26 -18.18 18.86
N ASN A 233 -6.77 -18.68 17.73
CA ASN A 233 -8.20 -18.84 17.50
C ASN A 233 -8.80 -19.90 18.44
N VAL A 234 -8.09 -21.00 18.68
CA VAL A 234 -8.49 -22.02 19.68
C VAL A 234 -8.57 -21.41 21.09
N LYS A 235 -7.58 -20.60 21.47
CA LYS A 235 -7.58 -19.90 22.77
C LYS A 235 -8.73 -18.90 22.87
N TYR A 236 -9.00 -18.15 21.79
CA TYR A 236 -10.10 -17.21 21.72
C TYR A 236 -11.44 -17.91 21.93
N GLN A 237 -11.71 -18.99 21.20
CA GLN A 237 -12.93 -19.79 21.36
C GLN A 237 -13.10 -20.31 22.79
N THR A 238 -12.01 -20.84 23.40
CA THR A 238 -12.04 -21.32 24.79
C THR A 238 -12.38 -20.19 25.79
N SER A 239 -11.83 -19.00 25.57
CA SER A 239 -12.13 -17.82 26.39
C SER A 239 -13.57 -17.36 26.19
N GLU A 240 -14.07 -17.37 24.95
CA GLU A 240 -15.44 -16.98 24.62
C GLU A 240 -16.45 -17.92 25.31
N GLU A 241 -16.22 -19.23 25.24
CA GLU A 241 -17.01 -20.23 25.96
C GLU A 241 -16.98 -20.02 27.47
N SER A 242 -15.82 -19.63 28.02
CA SER A 242 -15.67 -19.37 29.46
C SER A 242 -16.45 -18.12 29.89
N VAL A 243 -16.41 -17.05 29.10
CA VAL A 243 -17.21 -15.84 29.33
C VAL A 243 -18.70 -16.19 29.27
N ALA A 244 -19.15 -16.94 28.26
CA ALA A 244 -20.55 -17.35 28.14
C ALA A 244 -21.02 -18.19 29.34
N LYS A 245 -20.17 -19.08 29.87
CA LYS A 245 -20.46 -19.83 31.11
C LYS A 245 -20.61 -18.90 32.31
N ILE A 246 -19.66 -17.99 32.53
CA ILE A 246 -19.70 -17.03 33.64
C ILE A 246 -20.95 -16.15 33.55
N GLU A 247 -21.29 -15.62 32.36
CA GLU A 247 -22.50 -14.82 32.17
C GLU A 247 -23.78 -15.60 32.48
N THR A 248 -23.81 -16.88 32.13
CA THR A 248 -24.94 -17.78 32.43
C THR A 248 -25.07 -18.02 33.94
N GLU A 249 -23.96 -18.15 34.66
CA GLU A 249 -23.94 -18.29 36.13
C GLU A 249 -24.24 -16.96 36.86
N LEU A 250 -23.90 -15.82 36.26
CA LEU A 250 -24.08 -14.50 36.86
C LEU A 250 -25.54 -14.04 36.86
N LYS A 251 -26.31 -14.40 35.82
CA LYS A 251 -27.76 -14.12 35.71
C LYS A 251 -28.57 -14.52 36.96
N PRO A 252 -28.57 -15.79 37.42
CA PRO A 252 -29.36 -16.19 38.58
C PRO A 252 -28.89 -15.53 39.88
N LEU A 253 -27.61 -15.16 39.99
CA LEU A 253 -27.10 -14.40 41.14
C LEU A 253 -27.61 -12.97 41.12
N GLN A 254 -27.62 -12.29 39.97
CA GLN A 254 -28.24 -10.98 39.79
C GLN A 254 -29.73 -11.01 40.11
N ASP A 255 -30.46 -12.02 39.63
CA ASP A 255 -31.89 -12.18 39.93
C ASP A 255 -32.13 -12.37 41.43
N LYS A 256 -31.33 -13.21 42.10
CA LYS A 256 -31.39 -13.38 43.56
C LYS A 256 -31.07 -12.08 44.30
N LEU A 257 -30.07 -11.32 43.85
CA LEU A 257 -29.69 -10.06 44.48
C LEU A 257 -30.80 -9.02 44.34
N ASN A 258 -31.43 -8.93 43.17
CA ASN A 258 -32.61 -8.09 42.95
C ASN A 258 -33.77 -8.49 43.87
N GLN A 259 -34.08 -9.79 43.97
CA GLN A 259 -35.13 -10.30 44.87
C GLN A 259 -34.84 -9.98 46.35
N LEU A 260 -33.59 -10.16 46.78
CA LEU A 260 -33.17 -9.79 48.14
C LEU A 260 -33.28 -8.28 48.37
N GLY A 261 -32.93 -7.46 47.38
CA GLY A 261 -33.13 -6.01 47.42
C GLY A 261 -34.59 -5.62 47.60
N THR A 262 -35.51 -6.24 46.85
CA THR A 262 -36.96 -6.01 47.01
C THR A 262 -37.44 -6.42 48.40
N ARG A 263 -37.05 -7.61 48.88
CA ARG A 263 -37.38 -8.07 50.25
C ARG A 263 -36.82 -7.16 51.34
N ALA A 264 -35.61 -6.62 51.17
CA ALA A 264 -35.02 -5.68 52.10
C ALA A 264 -35.83 -4.37 52.15
N GLN A 265 -36.28 -3.85 51.00
CA GLN A 265 -37.15 -2.68 50.94
C GLN A 265 -38.52 -2.93 51.61
N GLU A 266 -39.12 -4.09 51.39
CA GLU A 266 -40.37 -4.49 52.07
C GLU A 266 -40.19 -4.59 53.58
N THR A 267 -39.09 -5.23 54.02
CA THR A 267 -38.75 -5.35 55.44
C THR A 267 -38.54 -3.98 56.08
N TYR A 268 -37.88 -3.06 55.36
CA TYR A 268 -37.70 -1.68 55.82
C TYR A 268 -39.02 -0.91 55.94
N LYS A 269 -39.96 -1.10 55.00
CA LYS A 269 -41.32 -0.53 55.11
C LYS A 269 -42.05 -1.07 56.33
N ILE A 270 -41.99 -2.38 56.56
CA ILE A 270 -42.63 -3.02 57.72
C ILE A 270 -42.01 -2.51 59.02
N SER A 271 -40.69 -2.45 59.13
CA SER A 271 -40.01 -1.96 60.34
C SER A 271 -40.31 -0.49 60.61
N SER A 272 -40.39 0.34 59.57
CA SER A 272 -40.82 1.73 59.68
C SER A 272 -42.27 1.84 60.19
N ASN A 273 -43.19 1.02 59.67
CA ASN A 273 -44.57 0.97 60.15
C ASN A 273 -44.67 0.51 61.60
N ILE A 274 -43.90 -0.50 62.01
CA ILE A 274 -43.82 -0.95 63.41
C ILE A 274 -43.35 0.19 64.30
N ARG A 275 -42.25 0.87 63.92
CA ARG A 275 -41.71 2.00 64.68
C ARG A 275 -42.72 3.14 64.82
N ASN A 276 -43.51 3.41 63.77
CA ASN A 276 -44.56 4.41 63.83
C ASN A 276 -45.69 3.99 64.78
N ARG A 277 -46.17 2.74 64.68
CA ARG A 277 -47.18 2.20 65.61
C ARG A 277 -46.71 2.16 67.06
N GLU A 278 -45.44 1.88 67.29
CA GLU A 278 -44.85 1.85 68.63
C GLU A 278 -44.78 3.25 69.23
N LYS A 279 -44.44 4.27 68.43
CA LYS A 279 -44.57 5.68 68.83
C LYS A 279 -46.01 6.06 69.15
N GLU A 280 -46.97 5.66 68.33
CA GLU A 280 -48.40 5.88 68.58
C GLU A 280 -48.85 5.24 69.90
N LYS A 281 -48.43 3.98 70.15
CA LYS A 281 -48.72 3.28 71.40
C LYS A 281 -48.16 4.02 72.61
N ILE A 282 -46.88 4.41 72.58
CA ILE A 282 -46.24 5.17 73.68
C ILE A 282 -47.01 6.49 73.93
N GLN A 283 -47.45 7.16 72.87
CA GLN A 283 -48.24 8.39 73.00
C GLN A 283 -49.60 8.14 73.64
N ILE A 284 -50.29 7.06 73.27
CA ILE A 284 -51.57 6.66 73.86
C ILE A 284 -51.38 6.27 75.34
N ASP A 285 -50.37 5.47 75.66
CA ASP A 285 -50.08 5.06 77.04
C ASP A 285 -49.75 6.26 77.92
N LYS A 286 -49.03 7.26 77.38
CA LYS A 286 -48.78 8.52 78.06
C LYS A 286 -50.07 9.32 78.28
N ASN A 287 -50.93 9.42 77.26
CA ASN A 287 -52.23 10.07 77.39
C ASN A 287 -53.12 9.37 78.44
N ILE A 288 -53.08 8.04 78.52
CA ILE A 288 -53.78 7.25 79.55
C ILE A 288 -53.22 7.55 80.93
N GLY A 289 -51.89 7.59 81.09
CA GLY A 289 -51.25 7.95 82.36
C GLY A 289 -51.58 9.37 82.81
N ASP A 290 -51.57 10.33 81.89
CA ASP A 290 -51.96 11.73 82.16
C ASP A 290 -53.45 11.81 82.56
N LEU A 291 -54.33 11.05 81.92
CA LEU A 291 -55.75 10.98 82.32
C LEU A 291 -55.95 10.33 83.69
N LEU A 292 -55.28 9.21 83.97
CA LEU A 292 -55.38 8.51 85.26
C LEU A 292 -54.84 9.35 86.43
N SER A 293 -53.74 10.08 86.23
CA SER A 293 -53.17 10.96 87.27
C SER A 293 -54.03 12.18 87.60
N ASN A 294 -54.94 12.59 86.71
CA ASN A 294 -55.90 13.67 86.95
C ASN A 294 -57.22 13.19 87.59
N ILE A 295 -57.36 11.90 87.89
CA ILE A 295 -58.53 11.34 88.58
C ILE A 295 -58.19 11.20 90.07
N GLU A 296 -58.61 12.16 90.89
CA GLU A 296 -58.38 12.14 92.35
C GLU A 296 -59.26 11.14 93.11
N ASN A 297 -60.37 10.68 92.53
CA ASN A 297 -61.24 9.67 93.13
C ASN A 297 -61.71 8.68 92.05
N GLU A 298 -61.09 7.50 91.99
CA GLU A 298 -61.58 6.41 91.14
C GLU A 298 -62.98 5.98 91.57
N PHE A 299 -63.93 6.07 90.64
CA PHE A 299 -65.29 5.62 90.87
C PHE A 299 -65.36 4.09 90.78
N GLN A 300 -65.60 3.41 91.91
CA GLN A 300 -65.67 1.95 92.02
C GLN A 300 -67.11 1.40 91.84
N GLY A 301 -67.87 1.94 90.88
CA GLY A 301 -69.21 1.44 90.52
C GLY A 301 -69.31 1.03 89.05
N SER A 302 -70.47 0.53 88.63
CA SER A 302 -70.72 0.20 87.23
C SER A 302 -70.82 1.45 86.33
N SER A 303 -70.60 1.31 85.01
CA SER A 303 -70.66 2.44 84.05
C SER A 303 -72.01 3.18 84.10
N GLU A 304 -73.11 2.44 84.30
CA GLU A 304 -74.45 2.99 84.46
C GLU A 304 -74.60 3.85 85.74
N GLU A 305 -74.04 3.41 86.88
CA GLU A 305 -74.08 4.16 88.15
C GLU A 305 -73.25 5.44 88.09
N LEU A 306 -72.09 5.42 87.40
CA LEU A 306 -71.27 6.62 87.18
C LEU A 306 -72.01 7.67 86.35
N LYS A 307 -72.71 7.23 85.29
CA LYS A 307 -73.52 8.12 84.44
C LYS A 307 -74.71 8.72 85.22
N GLN A 308 -75.28 7.98 86.17
CA GLN A 308 -76.35 8.49 87.02
C GLN A 308 -75.83 9.52 88.05
N MET A 309 -74.70 9.23 88.70
CA MET A 309 -74.02 10.17 89.60
C MET A 309 -73.57 11.44 88.86
N LEU A 310 -73.04 11.33 87.63
CA LEU A 310 -72.69 12.49 86.80
C LEU A 310 -73.91 13.38 86.49
N ARG A 311 -75.07 12.77 86.18
CA ARG A 311 -76.32 13.50 85.94
C ARG A 311 -76.84 14.19 87.19
N GLU A 312 -76.82 13.51 88.34
CA GLU A 312 -77.22 14.10 89.63
C GLU A 312 -76.26 15.19 90.09
N PHE A 313 -74.95 15.02 89.83
CA PHE A 313 -73.93 16.00 90.15
C PHE A 313 -74.03 17.23 89.24
N GLN A 314 -74.28 17.07 87.93
CA GLN A 314 -74.58 18.19 87.03
C GLN A 314 -75.81 18.96 87.49
N LYS A 315 -76.90 18.28 87.87
CA LYS A 315 -78.12 18.93 88.37
C LYS A 315 -77.87 19.68 89.69
N LYS A 316 -77.13 19.09 90.63
CA LYS A 316 -76.71 19.77 91.88
C LYS A 316 -75.77 20.95 91.62
N MET A 317 -74.89 20.86 90.62
CA MET A 317 -73.99 21.95 90.24
C MET A 317 -74.76 23.12 89.64
N GLU A 318 -75.75 22.88 88.79
CA GLU A 318 -76.64 23.93 88.25
C GLU A 318 -77.44 24.61 89.38
N GLU A 319 -78.07 23.84 90.27
CA GLU A 319 -78.82 24.39 91.44
C GLU A 319 -77.91 25.21 92.37
N ARG A 320 -76.67 24.74 92.61
CA ARG A 320 -75.66 25.48 93.40
C ARG A 320 -75.17 26.74 92.70
N GLN A 321 -74.97 26.71 91.38
CA GLN A 321 -74.56 27.88 90.60
C GLN A 321 -75.63 28.99 90.67
N GLU A 322 -76.91 28.62 90.59
CA GLU A 322 -78.04 29.55 90.74
C GLU A 322 -78.12 30.13 92.16
N THR A 323 -77.96 29.29 93.19
CA THR A 323 -77.95 29.79 94.58
C THR A 323 -76.74 30.68 94.85
N LEU A 324 -75.56 30.38 94.28
CA LEU A 324 -74.37 31.20 94.43
C LEU A 324 -74.56 32.59 93.81
N GLN A 325 -75.15 32.67 92.62
CA GLN A 325 -75.53 33.97 92.02
C GLN A 325 -76.53 34.75 92.86
N GLN A 326 -77.50 34.07 93.50
CA GLN A 326 -78.44 34.74 94.41
C GLN A 326 -77.73 35.27 95.67
N TYR A 327 -76.81 34.49 96.25
CA TYR A 327 -76.03 34.92 97.42
C TYR A 327 -75.05 36.05 97.09
N GLU A 328 -74.44 36.08 95.90
CA GLU A 328 -73.59 37.18 95.46
C GLU A 328 -74.37 38.48 95.33
N ARG A 329 -75.55 38.46 94.69
CA ARG A 329 -76.43 39.64 94.63
C ARG A 329 -76.85 40.11 96.02
N ARG A 330 -77.16 39.17 96.93
CA ARG A 330 -77.57 39.50 98.30
C ARG A 330 -76.43 40.08 99.12
N LYS A 331 -75.21 39.55 98.94
CA LYS A 331 -73.98 40.09 99.53
C LYS A 331 -73.72 41.52 99.05
N GLU A 332 -73.93 41.82 97.77
CA GLU A 332 -73.72 43.16 97.21
C GLU A 332 -74.70 44.19 97.82
N ILE A 333 -75.96 43.80 98.02
CA ILE A 333 -76.98 44.63 98.69
C ILE A 333 -76.62 44.87 100.16
N LEU A 334 -76.30 43.81 100.90
CA LEU A 334 -75.92 43.89 102.32
C LEU A 334 -74.62 44.68 102.54
N THR A 335 -73.69 44.64 101.59
CA THR A 335 -72.44 45.42 101.67
C THR A 335 -72.74 46.92 101.55
N LYS A 336 -73.66 47.32 100.68
CA LYS A 336 -74.13 48.72 100.60
C LYS A 336 -74.88 49.17 101.86
N GLU A 337 -75.66 48.28 102.49
CA GLU A 337 -76.30 48.57 103.78
C GLU A 337 -75.30 48.67 104.93
N LEU A 338 -74.26 47.82 104.94
CA LEU A 338 -73.16 47.87 105.92
C LEU A 338 -72.35 49.16 105.81
N GLU A 339 -72.08 49.67 104.60
CA GLU A 339 -71.43 50.98 104.43
C GLU A 339 -72.31 52.13 104.97
N ARG A 340 -73.64 52.03 104.79
CA ARG A 340 -74.58 53.01 105.32
C ARG A 340 -74.63 52.97 106.85
N MET A 341 -74.73 51.78 107.44
CA MET A 341 -74.72 51.61 108.90
C MET A 341 -73.35 51.93 109.50
N GLY A 342 -72.25 51.70 108.78
CA GLY A 342 -70.90 52.09 109.18
C GLY A 342 -70.75 53.61 109.32
N LYS A 343 -71.34 54.38 108.40
CA LYS A 343 -71.40 55.85 108.52
C LYS A 343 -72.24 56.29 109.72
N GLN A 344 -73.37 55.64 109.99
CA GLN A 344 -74.20 55.96 111.16
C GLN A 344 -73.50 55.58 112.49
N LYS A 345 -72.82 54.43 112.54
CA LYS A 345 -72.02 54.00 113.69
C LYS A 345 -70.86 54.95 113.97
N SER A 346 -70.20 55.50 112.95
CA SER A 346 -69.13 56.48 113.12
C SER A 346 -69.61 57.78 113.76
N VAL A 347 -70.85 58.21 113.49
CA VAL A 347 -71.43 59.41 114.11
C VAL A 347 -71.74 59.14 115.59
N ILE A 348 -72.35 58.00 115.90
CA ILE A 348 -72.70 57.61 117.28
C ILE A 348 -71.45 57.34 118.13
N LEU A 349 -70.37 56.78 117.55
CA LEU A 349 -69.09 56.57 118.26
C LEU A 349 -68.41 57.88 118.70
N VAL A 350 -68.60 58.96 117.96
CA VAL A 350 -68.09 60.29 118.35
C VAL A 350 -68.88 60.85 119.55
N GLU A 351 -70.18 60.54 119.64
CA GLU A 351 -71.01 60.88 120.81
C GLU A 351 -70.67 60.01 122.04
N VAL A 352 -70.48 58.70 121.87
CA VAL A 352 -70.10 57.77 122.96
C VAL A 352 -68.70 58.07 123.49
N GLY A 353 -67.73 58.38 122.62
CA GLY A 353 -66.38 58.75 123.06
C GLY A 353 -66.33 60.03 123.91
N LYS A 354 -67.25 60.98 123.66
CA LYS A 354 -67.41 62.17 124.51
C LYS A 354 -67.91 61.81 125.92
N LEU A 355 -68.87 60.89 126.01
CA LEU A 355 -69.46 60.44 127.27
C LEU A 355 -68.54 59.50 128.08
N GLU A 356 -67.73 58.66 127.42
CA GLU A 356 -66.76 57.78 128.09
C GLU A 356 -65.57 58.56 128.69
N GLN A 357 -65.18 59.68 128.08
CA GLN A 357 -64.16 60.55 128.64
C GLN A 357 -64.66 61.29 129.91
N GLU A 358 -65.96 61.59 129.97
CA GLU A 358 -66.63 62.08 131.19
C GLU A 358 -66.69 61.00 132.29
N ALA A 359 -66.72 59.71 131.94
CA ALA A 359 -66.76 58.59 132.89
C ALA A 359 -65.38 58.12 133.39
N ALA A 360 -64.34 58.10 132.54
CA ALA A 360 -63.00 57.62 132.89
C ALA A 360 -62.26 58.53 133.89
N VAL A 361 -62.42 59.86 133.76
CA VAL A 361 -61.87 60.82 134.74
C VAL A 361 -62.51 60.62 136.12
N SER A 362 -63.77 60.17 136.17
CA SER A 362 -64.46 59.87 137.42
C SER A 362 -64.01 58.54 138.07
N TYR A 363 -63.48 57.57 137.33
CA TYR A 363 -63.11 56.25 137.88
C TYR A 363 -61.63 56.16 138.31
N ASP A 364 -60.69 56.76 137.58
CA ASP A 364 -59.24 56.58 137.86
C ASP A 364 -58.75 57.32 139.11
N ILE A 365 -59.38 58.43 139.50
CA ILE A 365 -58.99 59.10 140.75
C ILE A 365 -59.64 58.42 141.97
N LEU A 366 -60.68 57.60 141.78
CA LEU A 366 -61.45 56.97 142.86
C LEU A 366 -60.98 55.54 143.25
N PHE A 367 -60.23 54.82 142.41
CA PHE A 367 -59.98 53.37 142.65
C PHE A 367 -58.54 52.94 142.96
N LEU A 368 -57.52 53.76 142.73
CA LEU A 368 -56.17 53.49 143.26
C LEU A 368 -55.73 54.64 144.19
N ARG A 369 -56.62 55.16 145.03
CA ARG A 369 -57.08 54.41 146.21
C ARG A 369 -56.07 53.35 146.62
N PHE A 370 -55.22 53.77 147.55
CA PHE A 370 -55.15 53.06 148.81
C PHE A 370 -54.64 51.63 148.68
N GLU A 371 -53.49 51.45 149.32
CA GLU A 371 -53.10 50.16 149.84
C GLU A 371 -52.61 49.21 148.76
N SER A 372 -51.32 48.94 148.81
CA SER A 372 -50.84 47.79 149.57
C SER A 372 -50.48 46.70 148.57
N PHE A 373 -49.21 46.42 148.35
CA PHE A 373 -48.30 46.02 149.40
C PHE A 373 -47.07 46.93 149.49
N PHE A 374 -47.00 47.61 150.64
CA PHE A 374 -45.96 48.52 151.18
C PHE A 374 -45.84 49.93 150.61
#